data_AF-A0A965BXM2-F1
#
_entry.id   AF-A0A965BXM2-F1
#
_cell.length_a   1.000
_cell.length_b   1.000
_cell.length_c   1.000
_cell.angle_alpha   90.00
_cell.angle_beta   90.00
_cell.angle_gamma   90.00
#
_symmetry.space_group_name_H-M   'P 1'
#
loop_
_entity.id
_entity.type
_entity.pdbx_description
1 polymer ?
#
loop_
_entity_poly.entity_id
_entity_poly.type
_entity_poly.pdbx_seq_one_letter_code
_entity_poly.pdbx_strand_id
1 'polypeptide(L)' 'MKIFEAAPAKVNLFLHVTGRRADGYHLLDSLVVFADMGDSISACSGEI' A
#
# COMPACT_ATOMS: atom_id res chain seq x y z
N MET A 1 19.05 -15.03 10.82
CA MET A 1 18.30 -15.55 9.65
C MET A 1 17.81 -14.36 8.83
N LYS A 2 17.96 -14.39 7.50
CA LYS A 2 17.48 -13.31 6.61
C LYS A 2 16.25 -13.79 5.86
N ILE A 3 15.17 -13.02 5.89
CA ILE A 3 13.93 -13.27 5.15
C ILE A 3 13.80 -12.27 4.01
N PHE A 4 13.08 -12.66 2.96
CA PHE A 4 12.81 -11.84 1.78
C PHE A 4 11.33 -11.91 1.45
N GLU A 5 10.71 -10.77 1.22
CA GLU A 5 9.30 -10.64 0.87
C GLU A 5 9.12 -9.64 -0.28
N ALA A 6 8.16 -9.92 -1.16
CA ALA A 6 7.76 -8.99 -2.21
C ALA A 6 6.68 -8.04 -1.67
N ALA A 7 6.80 -6.75 -1.98
CA ALA A 7 5.82 -5.72 -1.65
C ALA A 7 5.26 -5.12 -2.96
N PRO A 8 4.24 -5.75 -3.58
CA PRO A 8 3.71 -5.31 -4.86
C PRO A 8 3.10 -3.91 -4.74
N ALA A 9 3.38 -3.06 -5.73
CA ALA A 9 2.77 -1.75 -5.84
C ALA A 9 1.28 -1.90 -6.20
N LYS A 10 0.46 -0.94 -5.78
CA LYS A 10 -0.95 -0.85 -6.17
C LYS A 10 -1.20 0.31 -7.10
N VAL A 11 -2.17 0.13 -7.99
CA VAL A 11 -2.73 1.19 -8.85
C VAL A 11 -4.21 1.34 -8.51
N ASN A 12 -4.67 2.58 -8.32
CA ASN A 12 -6.10 2.85 -8.33
C ASN A 12 -6.51 3.03 -9.80
N LEU A 13 -7.27 2.09 -10.36
CA LEU A 13 -7.83 2.22 -11.71
C LEU A 13 -8.98 3.25 -11.74
N PHE A 14 -9.60 3.46 -10.59
CA PHE A 14 -10.59 4.49 -10.34
C PHE A 14 -10.45 5.00 -8.92
N LEU A 15 -10.63 6.30 -8.71
CA LEU A 15 -10.70 6.91 -7.39
C LEU A 15 -11.64 8.11 -7.43
N HIS A 16 -12.64 8.12 -6.56
CA HIS A 16 -13.60 9.19 -6.41
C HIS A 16 -13.73 9.59 -4.95
N VAL A 17 -13.61 10.89 -4.72
CA VAL A 17 -13.81 11.51 -3.40
C VAL A 17 -15.28 11.79 -3.22
N THR A 18 -15.92 11.14 -2.24
CA THR A 18 -17.37 11.23 -2.02
C THR A 18 -17.76 12.14 -0.87
N GLY A 19 -16.79 12.61 -0.08
CA GLY A 19 -17.04 13.55 1.02
C GLY A 19 -15.83 13.78 1.91
N ARG A 20 -16.00 14.61 2.95
CA ARG A 20 -14.97 14.92 3.95
C ARG A 20 -15.43 14.46 5.34
N ARG A 21 -14.54 13.77 6.03
CA ARG A 21 -14.73 13.26 7.39
C ARG A 21 -14.36 14.32 8.42
N ALA A 22 -14.88 14.17 9.64
CA ALA A 22 -14.58 15.08 10.76
C ALA A 22 -13.11 15.03 11.23
N ASP A 23 -12.40 13.94 10.93
CA ASP A 23 -10.97 13.74 11.24
C ASP A 23 -10.03 14.38 10.20
N GLY A 24 -10.59 15.09 9.20
CA GLY A 24 -9.82 15.80 8.17
C GLY A 24 -9.51 14.97 6.93
N TYR A 25 -9.84 13.68 6.90
CA TYR A 25 -9.69 12.82 5.72
C TYR A 25 -10.93 12.86 4.81
N HIS A 26 -10.85 12.15 3.67
CA HIS A 26 -11.93 12.04 2.71
C HIS A 26 -12.56 10.64 2.74
N LEU A 27 -13.85 10.58 2.40
CA LEU A 27 -14.50 9.35 1.99
C LEU A 27 -14.12 9.06 0.53
N LEU A 28 -13.77 7.81 0.24
CA LEU A 28 -13.29 7.38 -1.07
C LEU A 28 -14.05 6.16 -1.56
N ASP A 29 -14.49 6.22 -2.81
CA ASP A 29 -14.85 5.04 -3.61
C ASP A 29 -13.70 4.78 -4.58
N SER A 30 -13.20 3.55 -4.66
CA SER A 30 -12.00 3.22 -5.44
C SER A 30 -12.04 1.79 -5.96
N LEU A 31 -11.46 1.56 -7.14
CA LEU A 31 -11.14 0.24 -7.66
C LEU A 31 -9.62 0.12 -7.73
N VAL A 32 -9.07 -0.89 -7.05
CA VAL A 32 -7.62 -1.08 -6.92
C VAL A 32 -7.17 -2.44 -7.44
N VAL A 33 -5.97 -2.46 -8.01
CA VAL A 33 -5.28 -3.68 -8.43
C VAL A 33 -3.81 -3.63 -8.00
N PHE A 34 -3.20 -4.79 -7.80
CA PHE A 34 -1.75 -4.89 -7.68
C PHE A 34 -1.11 -4.92 -9.07
N ALA A 35 0.02 -4.23 -9.19
CA ALA A 35 0.86 -4.32 -10.37
C ALA A 35 1.89 -5.44 -10.20
N ASP A 36 2.46 -5.90 -11.32
CA ASP A 36 3.54 -6.90 -11.32
C ASP A 36 4.88 -6.31 -10.85
N MET A 37 4.92 -5.00 -10.55
CA MET A 37 6.08 -4.30 -9.99
C MET A 37 5.89 -4.00 -8.50
N GLY A 38 6.99 -3.82 -7.78
CA GLY A 38 6.96 -3.46 -6.37
C GLY A 38 8.36 -3.47 -5.76
N ASP A 39 8.42 -3.27 -4.45
CA ASP A 39 9.66 -3.33 -3.71
C ASP A 39 9.99 -4.77 -3.31
N SER A 40 11.29 -5.04 -3.13
CA SER A 40 11.76 -6.28 -2.50
C SER A 40 12.33 -5.95 -1.14
N ILE A 41 11.71 -6.48 -0.09
CA ILE A 41 12.09 -6.20 1.29
C ILE A 41 12.90 -7.38 1.81
N SER A 42 14.04 -7.08 2.42
CA SER A 42 14.82 -8.08 3.14
C SER A 42 15.04 -7.65 4.57
N ALA A 43 14.80 -8.57 5.51
CA ALA A 43 14.97 -8.30 6.93
C ALA A 43 15.84 -9.37 7.58
N CYS A 44 16.63 -8.96 8.57
CA CYS A 44 17.39 -9.83 9.44
C CYS A 44 17.23 -9.38 10.90
N SER A 45 17.48 -10.29 11.85
CA SER A 45 17.57 -9.94 13.27
C SER A 45 18.65 -8.89 13.49
N GLY A 46 18.29 -7.76 14.10
CA GLY A 46 19.25 -6.78 14.62
C GLY A 46 19.64 -7.14 16.06
N GLU A 47 20.85 -6.77 16.47
CA GLU A 47 21.26 -6.79 17.87
C GLU A 47 20.69 -5.55 18.58
N ILE A 48 20.32 -5.70 19.86
CA ILE A 48 19.76 -4.63 20.70
C ILE A 48 20.89 -3.82 21.34
#